data_AF-A0A955FHE8-F1
#
_entry.id   AF-A0A955FHE8-F1
#
_cell.length_a   1.000
_cell.length_b   1.000
_cell.length_c   1.000
_cell.angle_alpha   90.00
_cell.angle_beta   90.00
_cell.angle_gamma   90.00
#
_symmetry.space_group_name_H-M   'P 1'
#
loop_
_entity.id
_entity.type
_entity.pdbx_description
1 polymer ?
#
loop_
_entity_poly.entity_id
_entity_poly.type
_entity_poly.pdbx_seq_one_letter_code
_entity_poly.pdbx_strand_id
1 'polypeptide(L)'
;MKKFTYEAKDSQSKNTIKSTVQAESEQKAAKLLIAQGLTPITIEEVTKEDNLWVRISERITTKDKVVFTRQLSTLIAAGLPLSQSLHTLVDQTQNKRLRSIIQELIASVEGGHTLHESFAKHPEVFDKLFLALVAAGEASGTLDEALQRVAAQQEKDAAITSKIRGAMTYPIIVLVVIFGVLIFMLLTVVPQVEKLYQDLHQTLPFITVIIVSTSRFVINFWWLMLIASALGIYLLVQYLRTESGMRTLDVLKLSMPIFKGLFRRLYMARFCRTGETLLNSGVSMLDMMAIASEAVNNKIIAEEIDRASDKVKGGKDLSASLSVE
;
A
#
# COMPACT_ATOMS: atom_id res chain seq x y z
N MET A 1 -4.51 -30.05 6.72
CA MET A 1 -4.16 -30.56 8.06
C MET A 1 -3.98 -29.37 8.98
N LYS A 2 -4.47 -29.43 10.22
CA LYS A 2 -4.38 -28.35 11.21
C LYS A 2 -3.13 -28.56 12.07
N LYS A 3 -2.49 -27.47 12.50
CA LYS A 3 -1.31 -27.51 13.36
C LYS A 3 -1.76 -27.30 14.81
N PHE A 4 -1.46 -28.25 15.68
CA PHE A 4 -1.77 -28.18 17.11
C PHE A 4 -0.47 -28.00 17.88
N THR A 5 -0.42 -27.05 18.79
CA THR A 5 0.67 -26.97 19.77
C THR A 5 0.23 -27.79 20.98
N TYR A 6 1.10 -28.69 21.44
CA TYR A 6 0.81 -29.52 22.59
C TYR A 6 1.90 -29.37 23.65
N GLU A 7 1.46 -29.39 24.90
CA GLU A 7 2.30 -29.59 26.07
C GLU A 7 2.03 -31.01 26.56
N ALA A 8 3.01 -31.91 26.42
CA ALA A 8 2.85 -33.29 26.84
C ALA A 8 3.95 -33.73 27.79
N LYS A 9 3.59 -34.60 28.73
CA LYS A 9 4.53 -35.20 29.67
C LYS A 9 5.04 -36.51 29.10
N ASP A 10 6.36 -36.65 29.08
CA ASP A 10 7.00 -37.93 28.78
C ASP A 10 6.75 -38.90 29.94
N SER A 11 6.22 -40.08 29.61
CA SER A 11 5.87 -41.13 30.57
C SER A 11 7.09 -41.72 31.30
N GLN A 12 8.30 -41.58 30.75
CA GLN A 12 9.53 -42.06 31.38
C GLN A 12 10.34 -40.95 32.06
N SER A 13 10.40 -39.75 31.46
CA SER A 13 11.31 -38.69 31.89
C SER A 13 10.72 -37.70 32.89
N LYS A 14 9.41 -37.72 33.18
CA LYS A 14 8.68 -36.67 33.94
C LYS A 14 8.85 -35.23 33.42
N ASN A 15 9.58 -35.03 32.31
CA ASN A 15 9.79 -33.75 31.67
C ASN A 15 8.62 -33.42 30.76
N THR A 16 8.33 -32.13 30.69
CA THR A 16 7.25 -31.59 29.88
C THR A 16 7.83 -31.07 28.57
N ILE A 17 7.34 -31.58 27.44
CA ILE A 17 7.82 -31.24 26.11
C ILE A 17 6.74 -30.42 25.40
N LYS A 18 7.12 -29.24 24.92
CA LYS A 18 6.30 -28.37 24.08
C LYS A 18 6.71 -28.56 22.64
N SER A 19 5.81 -29.07 21.80
CA SER A 19 6.07 -29.24 20.37
C SER A 19 4.79 -29.09 19.56
N THR A 20 4.89 -29.16 18.24
CA THR A 20 3.74 -29.03 17.34
C THR A 20 3.49 -30.33 16.60
N VAL A 21 2.24 -30.78 16.58
CA VAL A 21 1.80 -31.96 15.82
C VAL A 21 0.77 -31.55 14.77
N GLN A 22 0.88 -32.10 13.56
CA GLN A 22 -0.12 -31.90 12.52
C GLN A 22 -1.15 -33.02 12.59
N ALA A 23 -2.42 -32.65 12.73
CA ALA A 23 -3.52 -33.62 12.75
C ALA A 23 -4.77 -33.01 12.11
N GLU A 24 -5.78 -33.82 11.84
CA GLU A 24 -7.06 -33.35 11.29
C GLU A 24 -8.04 -32.89 12.39
N SER A 25 -7.82 -33.32 13.63
CA SER A 25 -8.65 -33.01 14.80
C SER A 25 -7.82 -33.13 16.06
N GLU A 26 -8.18 -32.39 17.11
CA GLU A 26 -7.59 -32.45 18.45
C GLU A 26 -7.57 -33.89 18.98
N GLN A 27 -8.64 -34.67 18.72
CA GLN A 27 -8.74 -36.07 19.13
C GLN A 27 -7.75 -36.97 18.38
N LYS A 28 -7.46 -36.68 17.10
CA LYS A 28 -6.44 -37.40 16.32
C LYS A 28 -5.02 -36.97 16.74
N ALA A 29 -4.83 -35.71 17.09
CA ALA A 29 -3.58 -35.21 17.69
C ALA A 29 -3.29 -35.92 19.01
N ALA A 30 -4.27 -35.98 19.93
CA ALA A 30 -4.14 -36.68 21.21
C ALA A 30 -3.77 -38.16 21.02
N LYS A 31 -4.45 -38.85 20.09
CA LYS A 31 -4.14 -40.26 19.78
C LYS A 31 -2.72 -40.46 19.23
N LEU A 32 -2.26 -39.56 18.36
CA LEU A 32 -0.89 -39.60 17.83
C LEU A 32 0.16 -39.36 18.93
N LEU A 33 -0.12 -38.45 19.87
CA LEU A 33 0.78 -38.17 20.99
C LEU A 33 0.86 -39.33 21.99
N ILE A 34 -0.29 -39.93 22.31
CA ILE A 34 -0.35 -41.13 23.16
C ILE A 34 0.39 -42.31 22.49
N ALA A 35 0.23 -42.49 21.17
CA ALA A 35 0.98 -43.50 20.41
C ALA A 35 2.49 -43.28 20.41
N GLN A 36 2.95 -42.03 20.63
CA GLN A 36 4.36 -41.66 20.79
C GLN A 36 4.83 -41.74 22.26
N GLY A 37 4.00 -42.26 23.18
CA GLY A 37 4.34 -42.38 24.61
C GLY A 37 4.25 -41.06 25.41
N LEU A 38 3.70 -40.02 24.79
CA LEU A 38 3.53 -38.69 25.38
C LEU A 38 2.09 -38.53 25.89
N THR A 39 1.93 -38.17 27.17
CA THR A 39 0.61 -37.89 27.74
C THR A 39 0.30 -36.40 27.57
N PRO A 40 -0.66 -36.00 26.72
CA PRO A 40 -0.99 -34.60 26.50
C PRO A 40 -1.61 -33.97 27.76
N ILE A 41 -1.11 -32.80 28.15
CA ILE A 41 -1.63 -31.96 29.25
C ILE A 41 -2.57 -30.90 28.67
N THR A 42 -2.11 -30.24 27.60
CA THR A 42 -2.87 -29.21 26.89
C THR A 42 -2.64 -29.39 25.39
N ILE A 43 -3.72 -29.43 24.61
CA ILE A 43 -3.67 -29.42 23.14
C ILE A 43 -4.45 -28.20 22.68
N GLU A 44 -3.75 -27.20 22.16
CA GLU A 44 -4.38 -26.01 21.61
C GLU A 44 -4.29 -26.06 20.09
N GLU A 45 -5.44 -25.94 19.42
CA GLU A 45 -5.44 -25.65 17.99
C GLU A 45 -4.76 -24.30 17.80
N VAL A 46 -3.71 -24.24 16.98
CA VAL A 46 -3.19 -22.94 16.53
C VAL A 46 -4.24 -22.39 15.58
N THR A 47 -5.30 -21.78 16.14
CA THR A 47 -6.14 -20.87 15.39
C THR A 47 -5.20 -19.82 14.81
N LYS A 48 -5.27 -19.61 13.50
CA LYS A 48 -4.72 -18.40 12.90
C LYS A 48 -5.39 -17.26 13.64
N GLU A 49 -4.75 -16.71 14.67
CA GLU A 49 -5.21 -15.50 15.32
C GLU A 49 -5.33 -14.48 14.19
N ASP A 50 -6.56 -14.05 13.90
CA ASP A 50 -6.87 -12.97 12.98
C ASP A 50 -6.47 -11.64 13.64
N ASN A 51 -5.20 -11.57 14.07
CA ASN A 51 -4.61 -10.42 14.70
C ASN A 51 -4.55 -9.34 13.63
N LEU A 52 -5.34 -8.28 13.80
CA LEU A 52 -5.30 -7.06 12.98
C LEU A 52 -3.84 -6.56 12.79
N TRP A 53 -2.99 -6.78 13.79
CA TRP A 53 -1.55 -6.51 13.76
C TRP A 53 -0.77 -7.35 12.73
N VAL A 54 -1.07 -8.64 12.59
CA VAL A 54 -0.47 -9.53 11.57
C VAL A 54 -0.92 -9.11 10.18
N ARG A 55 -2.20 -8.75 10.01
CA ARG A 55 -2.75 -8.29 8.73
C ARG A 55 -2.17 -6.94 8.27
N ILE A 56 -1.82 -6.06 9.21
CA ILE A 56 -1.09 -4.81 8.93
C ILE A 56 0.39 -5.10 8.61
N SER A 57 1.03 -6.01 9.37
CA SER A 57 2.44 -6.39 9.17
C SER A 57 2.70 -7.13 7.86
N GLU A 58 1.72 -7.85 7.31
CA GLU A 58 1.84 -8.62 6.07
C GLU A 58 1.32 -7.86 4.84
N ARG A 59 1.13 -6.54 4.95
CA ARG A 59 0.73 -5.71 3.79
C ARG A 59 1.87 -5.63 2.79
N ILE A 60 1.57 -5.94 1.53
CA ILE A 60 2.52 -5.83 0.42
C ILE A 60 2.81 -4.35 0.15
N THR A 61 4.08 -3.96 0.27
CA THR A 61 4.52 -2.58 0.06
C THR A 61 4.82 -2.31 -1.41
N THR A 62 4.87 -1.04 -1.81
CA THR A 62 5.33 -0.66 -3.16
C THR A 62 6.75 -1.17 -3.44
N LYS A 63 7.62 -1.20 -2.41
CA LYS A 63 8.99 -1.70 -2.54
C LYS A 63 8.99 -3.20 -2.84
N ASP A 64 8.15 -3.98 -2.17
CA ASP A 64 8.05 -5.43 -2.40
C ASP A 64 7.65 -5.74 -3.85
N LYS A 65 6.67 -4.99 -4.39
CA LYS A 65 6.23 -5.12 -5.79
C LYS A 65 7.37 -4.82 -6.77
N VAL A 66 8.08 -3.70 -6.57
CA VAL A 66 9.19 -3.28 -7.44
C VAL A 66 10.31 -4.31 -7.42
N VAL A 67 10.69 -4.80 -6.24
CA VAL A 67 11.76 -5.80 -6.08
C VAL A 67 11.36 -7.11 -6.75
N PHE A 68 10.14 -7.60 -6.53
CA PHE A 68 9.63 -8.80 -7.18
C PHE A 68 9.70 -8.68 -8.71
N THR A 69 9.15 -7.62 -9.29
CA THR A 69 9.13 -7.43 -10.74
C THR A 69 10.53 -7.30 -11.32
N ARG A 70 11.42 -6.55 -10.64
CA ARG A 70 12.81 -6.39 -11.08
C ARG A 70 13.57 -7.71 -11.06
N GLN A 71 13.45 -8.49 -9.98
CA GLN A 71 14.11 -9.79 -9.88
C GLN A 71 13.57 -10.78 -10.91
N LEU A 72 12.25 -10.84 -11.10
CA LEU A 72 11.64 -11.67 -12.14
C LEU A 72 12.16 -11.28 -13.53
N SER A 73 12.15 -9.99 -13.85
CA SER A 73 12.69 -9.47 -15.10
C SER A 73 14.17 -9.85 -15.31
N THR A 74 15.01 -9.75 -14.27
CA THR A 74 16.43 -10.12 -14.36
C THR A 74 16.63 -11.61 -14.59
N LEU A 75 15.87 -12.47 -13.92
CA LEU A 75 15.98 -13.93 -14.08
C LEU A 75 15.52 -14.38 -15.47
N ILE A 76 14.40 -13.85 -15.96
CA ILE A 76 13.89 -14.15 -17.30
C ILE A 76 14.84 -13.62 -18.38
N ALA A 77 15.38 -12.40 -18.22
CA ALA A 77 16.36 -11.85 -19.14
C ALA A 77 17.69 -12.63 -19.15
N ALA A 78 18.03 -13.31 -18.05
CA ALA A 78 19.17 -14.21 -17.97
C ALA A 78 18.89 -15.59 -18.62
N GLY A 79 17.69 -15.80 -19.17
CA GLY A 79 17.29 -17.03 -19.86
C GLY A 79 16.87 -18.16 -18.93
N LEU A 80 16.60 -17.88 -17.65
CA LEU A 80 16.08 -18.92 -16.75
C LEU A 80 14.63 -19.27 -17.11
N PRO A 81 14.24 -20.55 -17.05
CA PRO A 81 12.84 -20.94 -17.18
C PRO A 81 11.93 -20.19 -16.20
N LEU A 82 10.71 -19.88 -16.62
CA LEU A 82 9.75 -19.10 -15.82
C LEU A 82 9.42 -19.77 -14.47
N SER A 83 9.13 -21.08 -14.47
CA SER A 83 8.88 -21.83 -13.23
C SER A 83 10.08 -21.75 -12.28
N GLN A 84 11.31 -21.99 -12.78
CA GLN A 84 12.52 -21.90 -11.96
C GLN A 84 12.74 -20.48 -11.40
N SER A 85 12.46 -19.46 -12.21
CA SER A 85 12.55 -18.06 -11.79
C SER A 85 11.58 -17.77 -10.65
N LEU A 86 10.32 -18.21 -10.75
CA LEU A 86 9.32 -18.05 -9.70
C LEU A 86 9.69 -18.78 -8.41
N HIS A 87 10.20 -20.02 -8.47
CA HIS A 87 10.70 -20.75 -7.29
C HIS A 87 11.83 -19.97 -6.60
N THR A 88 12.77 -19.42 -7.36
CA THR A 88 13.86 -18.59 -6.82
C THR A 88 13.31 -17.36 -6.08
N LEU A 89 12.24 -16.74 -6.61
CA LEU A 89 11.62 -15.57 -5.98
C LEU A 89 10.89 -15.91 -4.68
N VAL A 90 10.30 -17.10 -4.56
CA VAL A 90 9.68 -17.57 -3.29
C VAL A 90 10.72 -17.55 -2.17
N ASP A 91 11.91 -18.08 -2.43
CA ASP A 91 12.98 -18.16 -1.45
C ASP A 91 13.52 -16.78 -1.05
N GLN A 92 13.62 -15.87 -2.00
CA GLN A 92 14.12 -14.50 -1.78
C GLN A 92 13.07 -13.53 -1.20
N THR A 93 11.77 -13.87 -1.28
CA THR A 93 10.69 -13.00 -0.81
C THR A 93 10.53 -13.07 0.71
N GLN A 94 10.73 -11.93 1.38
CA GLN A 94 10.57 -11.81 2.83
C GLN A 94 9.10 -11.64 3.26
N ASN A 95 8.29 -10.98 2.43
CA ASN A 95 6.89 -10.73 2.74
C ASN A 95 6.06 -12.01 2.61
N LYS A 96 5.52 -12.51 3.72
CA LYS A 96 4.76 -13.77 3.78
C LYS A 96 3.56 -13.80 2.83
N ARG A 97 2.83 -12.69 2.73
CA ARG A 97 1.66 -12.60 1.84
C ARG A 97 2.08 -12.65 0.37
N LEU A 98 3.13 -11.91 0.01
CA LEU A 98 3.65 -11.97 -1.36
C LEU A 98 4.21 -13.36 -1.68
N ARG A 99 4.89 -14.01 -0.73
CA ARG A 99 5.37 -15.39 -0.90
C ARG A 99 4.22 -16.36 -1.19
N SER A 100 3.10 -16.26 -0.48
CA SER A 100 1.90 -17.08 -0.74
C SER A 100 1.37 -16.85 -2.16
N ILE A 101 1.30 -15.59 -2.60
CA ILE A 101 0.87 -15.24 -3.96
C ILE A 101 1.82 -15.84 -5.00
N ILE A 102 3.14 -15.78 -4.79
CA ILE A 102 4.11 -16.39 -5.72
C ILE A 102 3.95 -17.92 -5.78
N GLN A 103 3.65 -18.58 -4.66
CA GLN A 103 3.37 -20.02 -4.65
C GLN A 103 2.09 -20.36 -5.45
N GLU A 104 1.05 -19.54 -5.35
CA GLU A 104 -0.16 -19.68 -6.17
C GLU A 104 0.12 -19.45 -7.66
N LEU A 105 0.99 -18.48 -7.99
CA LEU A 105 1.45 -18.23 -9.36
C LEU A 105 2.22 -19.44 -9.92
N ILE A 106 3.13 -20.03 -9.14
CA ILE A 106 3.87 -21.24 -9.53
C ILE A 106 2.89 -22.36 -9.86
N ALA A 107 1.96 -22.67 -8.95
CA ALA A 107 0.98 -23.72 -9.16
C ALA A 107 0.09 -23.48 -10.39
N SER A 108 -0.27 -22.22 -10.66
CA SER A 108 -1.07 -21.84 -11.83
C SER A 108 -0.29 -22.02 -13.14
N VAL A 109 0.96 -21.56 -13.19
CA VAL A 109 1.83 -21.66 -14.38
C VAL A 109 2.24 -23.13 -14.65
N GLU A 110 2.60 -23.88 -13.60
CA GLU A 110 2.89 -25.32 -13.71
C GLU A 110 1.64 -26.14 -14.07
N GLY A 111 0.45 -25.64 -13.72
CA GLY A 111 -0.84 -26.16 -14.14
C GLY A 111 -1.20 -25.85 -15.59
N GLY A 112 -0.37 -25.11 -16.33
CA GLY A 112 -0.56 -24.79 -17.75
C GLY A 112 -1.36 -23.51 -18.03
N HIS A 113 -1.68 -22.71 -17.00
CA HIS A 113 -2.26 -21.39 -17.23
C HIS A 113 -1.22 -20.40 -17.76
N THR A 114 -1.70 -19.42 -18.51
CA THR A 114 -0.86 -18.31 -18.96
C THR A 114 -0.36 -17.49 -17.78
N LEU A 115 0.76 -16.81 -17.97
CA LEU A 115 1.32 -15.94 -16.94
C LEU A 115 0.39 -14.75 -16.68
N HIS A 116 -0.23 -14.19 -17.73
CA HIS A 116 -1.26 -13.17 -17.60
C HIS A 116 -2.44 -13.62 -16.73
N GLU A 117 -3.05 -14.78 -17.01
CA GLU A 117 -4.18 -15.31 -16.22
C GLU A 117 -3.79 -15.53 -14.76
N SER A 118 -2.56 -16.00 -14.53
CA SER A 118 -2.06 -16.27 -13.18
C SER A 118 -1.92 -14.97 -12.38
N PHE A 119 -1.35 -13.92 -12.98
CA PHE A 119 -1.25 -12.61 -12.33
C PHE A 119 -2.60 -11.91 -12.15
N ALA A 120 -3.54 -12.10 -13.09
CA ALA A 120 -4.86 -11.46 -13.05
C ALA A 120 -5.71 -11.88 -11.84
N LYS A 121 -5.40 -13.04 -11.22
CA LYS A 121 -6.01 -13.49 -9.96
C LYS A 121 -5.68 -12.60 -8.76
N HIS A 122 -4.65 -11.74 -8.86
CA HIS A 122 -4.15 -10.90 -7.77
C HIS A 122 -4.08 -9.40 -8.14
N PRO A 123 -5.23 -8.76 -8.47
CA PRO A 123 -5.27 -7.36 -8.92
C PRO A 123 -4.81 -6.36 -7.84
N GLU A 124 -4.79 -6.76 -6.56
CA GLU A 124 -4.26 -5.92 -5.48
C GLU A 124 -2.73 -5.77 -5.55
N VAL A 125 -2.04 -6.70 -6.21
CA VAL A 125 -0.59 -6.70 -6.42
C VAL A 125 -0.25 -6.19 -7.81
N PHE A 126 -0.87 -6.76 -8.84
CA PHE A 126 -0.58 -6.52 -10.24
C PHE A 126 -1.66 -5.63 -10.86
N ASP A 127 -1.29 -4.40 -11.20
CA ASP A 127 -2.21 -3.44 -11.83
C ASP A 127 -2.47 -3.78 -13.31
N LYS A 128 -3.45 -3.13 -13.92
CA LYS A 128 -3.81 -3.41 -15.32
C LYS A 128 -2.68 -3.12 -16.31
N LEU A 129 -1.82 -2.15 -16.01
CA LEU A 129 -0.64 -1.87 -16.84
C LEU A 129 0.33 -3.04 -16.83
N PHE A 130 0.61 -3.60 -15.65
CA PHE A 130 1.40 -4.82 -15.49
C PHE A 130 0.78 -5.97 -16.29
N LEU A 131 -0.52 -6.22 -16.09
CA LEU A 131 -1.22 -7.32 -16.74
C LEU A 131 -1.24 -7.20 -18.27
N ALA A 132 -1.43 -5.98 -18.80
CA ALA A 132 -1.45 -5.72 -20.23
C ALA A 132 -0.08 -5.92 -20.88
N LEU A 133 1.00 -5.48 -20.22
CA LEU A 133 2.35 -5.68 -20.73
C LEU A 133 2.77 -7.14 -20.69
N VAL A 134 2.41 -7.87 -19.63
CA VAL A 134 2.65 -9.31 -19.57
C VAL A 134 1.83 -10.04 -20.64
N ALA A 135 0.56 -9.69 -20.84
CA ALA A 135 -0.26 -10.30 -21.90
C ALA A 135 0.35 -10.07 -23.29
N ALA A 136 0.76 -8.83 -23.58
CA ALA A 136 1.39 -8.48 -24.85
C ALA A 136 2.69 -9.27 -25.05
N GLY A 137 3.57 -9.29 -24.04
CA GLY A 137 4.85 -10.01 -24.08
C GLY A 137 4.70 -11.54 -24.17
N GLU A 138 3.68 -12.10 -23.53
CA GLU A 138 3.37 -13.52 -23.63
C GLU A 138 2.84 -13.89 -25.02
N ALA A 139 1.96 -13.06 -25.60
CA ALA A 139 1.42 -13.26 -26.94
C ALA A 139 2.48 -13.07 -28.06
N SER A 140 3.40 -12.13 -27.89
CA SER A 140 4.48 -11.85 -28.86
C SER A 140 5.73 -12.69 -28.65
N GLY A 141 5.82 -13.44 -27.55
CA GLY A 141 7.03 -14.18 -27.17
C GLY A 141 8.19 -13.30 -26.69
N THR A 142 7.95 -12.01 -26.40
CA THR A 142 8.94 -11.04 -25.91
C THR A 142 8.71 -10.70 -24.43
N LEU A 143 8.47 -11.73 -23.62
CA LEU A 143 8.16 -11.61 -22.19
C LEU A 143 9.31 -10.96 -21.40
N ASP A 144 10.55 -11.24 -21.79
CA ASP A 144 11.76 -10.65 -21.22
C ASP A 144 11.75 -9.12 -21.36
N GLU A 145 11.48 -8.60 -22.56
CA GLU A 145 11.35 -7.17 -22.81
C GLU A 145 10.17 -6.57 -22.05
N ALA A 146 9.02 -7.24 -22.06
CA ALA A 146 7.82 -6.76 -21.37
C ALA A 146 8.08 -6.60 -19.87
N LEU A 147 8.66 -7.61 -19.22
CA LEU A 147 9.01 -7.55 -17.80
C LEU A 147 10.04 -6.47 -17.49
N GLN A 148 11.03 -6.24 -18.38
CA GLN A 148 11.98 -5.14 -18.23
C GLN A 148 11.28 -3.77 -18.27
N ARG A 149 10.34 -3.57 -19.21
CA ARG A 149 9.55 -2.34 -19.33
C ARG A 149 8.69 -2.11 -18.08
N VAL A 150 7.99 -3.14 -17.60
CA VAL A 150 7.19 -3.07 -16.38
C VAL A 150 8.05 -2.74 -15.16
N ALA A 151 9.20 -3.41 -14.99
CA ALA A 151 10.12 -3.15 -13.88
C ALA A 151 10.62 -1.71 -13.89
N ALA A 152 11.05 -1.21 -15.06
CA ALA A 152 11.50 0.17 -15.22
C ALA A 152 10.39 1.18 -14.89
N GLN A 153 9.15 0.90 -15.30
CA GLN A 153 8.00 1.74 -14.99
C GLN A 153 7.73 1.80 -13.48
N GLN A 154 7.65 0.64 -12.81
CA GLN A 154 7.42 0.58 -11.37
C GLN A 154 8.53 1.27 -10.57
N GLU A 155 9.79 1.13 -10.98
CA GLU A 155 10.91 1.84 -10.35
C GLU A 155 10.82 3.36 -10.49
N LYS A 156 10.42 3.86 -11.67
CA LYS A 156 10.23 5.30 -11.88
C LYS A 156 9.09 5.84 -11.02
N ASP A 157 7.97 5.12 -10.94
CA ASP A 157 6.84 5.51 -10.10
C ASP A 157 7.21 5.49 -8.60
N ALA A 158 7.99 4.49 -8.16
CA ALA A 158 8.51 4.42 -6.80
C ALA A 158 9.51 5.55 -6.51
N ALA A 159 10.39 5.89 -7.46
CA ALA A 159 11.35 6.99 -7.33
C ALA A 159 10.64 8.35 -7.21
N ILE A 160 9.60 8.58 -8.02
CA ILE A 160 8.77 9.79 -7.92
C ILE A 160 8.11 9.87 -6.55
N THR A 161 7.49 8.78 -6.11
CA THR A 161 6.81 8.72 -4.80
C THR A 161 7.79 8.94 -3.66
N SER A 162 8.98 8.34 -3.73
CA SER A 162 10.06 8.52 -2.75
C SER A 162 10.53 9.98 -2.69
N LYS A 163 10.71 10.61 -3.85
CA LYS A 163 11.11 12.02 -3.93
C LYS A 163 10.06 12.96 -3.35
N ILE A 164 8.78 12.69 -3.60
CA ILE A 164 7.67 13.43 -2.98
C ILE A 164 7.69 13.26 -1.46
N ARG A 165 7.83 12.03 -0.96
CA ARG A 165 7.92 11.77 0.48
C ARG A 165 9.13 12.48 1.11
N GLY A 166 10.30 12.40 0.48
CA GLY A 166 11.51 13.07 0.94
C GLY A 166 11.35 14.59 1.02
N ALA A 167 10.71 15.21 0.02
CA ALA A 167 10.43 16.65 0.03
C ALA A 167 9.44 17.07 1.13
N MET A 168 8.51 16.18 1.51
CA MET A 168 7.54 16.43 2.59
C MET A 168 8.10 16.20 4.00
N THR A 169 9.21 15.46 4.14
CA THR A 169 9.82 15.17 5.44
C THR A 169 10.19 16.43 6.22
N TYR A 170 10.85 17.41 5.58
CA TYR A 170 11.25 18.64 6.24
C TYR A 170 10.05 19.49 6.73
N PRO A 171 9.05 19.82 5.88
CA PRO A 171 7.84 20.51 6.34
C PRO A 171 7.13 19.82 7.51
N ILE A 172 7.04 18.49 7.48
CA ILE A 172 6.38 17.72 8.55
C ILE A 172 7.17 17.83 9.86
N ILE A 173 8.50 17.64 9.84
CA ILE A 173 9.34 17.77 11.04
C ILE A 173 9.23 19.18 11.62
N VAL A 174 9.32 20.22 10.78
CA VAL A 174 9.21 21.61 11.23
C VAL A 174 7.85 21.89 11.86
N LEU A 175 6.76 21.43 11.24
CA LEU A 175 5.42 21.57 11.82
C LEU A 175 5.32 20.87 13.17
N VAL A 176 5.82 19.63 13.30
CA VAL A 176 5.82 18.90 14.57
C VAL A 176 6.58 19.67 15.65
N VAL A 177 7.74 20.24 15.32
CA VAL A 177 8.52 21.06 16.27
C VAL A 177 7.76 22.33 16.66
N ILE A 178 7.18 23.05 15.69
CA ILE A 178 6.37 24.26 15.95
C ILE A 178 5.20 23.94 16.87
N PHE A 179 4.42 22.91 16.57
CA PHE A 179 3.31 22.48 17.42
C PHE A 179 3.78 22.04 18.80
N GLY A 180 4.91 21.33 18.89
CA GLY A 180 5.51 20.94 20.17
C GLY A 180 5.90 22.14 21.03
N VAL A 181 6.54 23.15 20.44
CA VAL A 181 6.91 24.41 21.14
C VAL A 181 5.67 25.17 21.58
N LEU A 182 4.65 25.29 20.72
CA LEU A 182 3.39 25.95 21.07
C LEU A 182 2.70 25.26 22.25
N ILE A 183 2.60 23.93 22.22
CA ILE A 183 2.02 23.15 23.33
C ILE A 183 2.84 23.37 24.61
N PHE A 184 4.16 23.28 24.55
CA PHE A 184 5.03 23.51 25.71
C PHE A 184 4.82 24.91 26.31
N MET A 185 4.73 25.94 25.46
CA MET A 185 4.48 27.32 25.89
C MET A 185 3.11 27.44 26.60
N LEU A 186 2.07 26.83 26.05
CA LEU A 186 0.73 26.86 26.63
C LEU A 186 0.65 26.11 27.98
N LEU A 187 1.35 24.99 28.13
CA LEU A 187 1.31 24.16 29.34
C LEU A 187 2.16 24.72 30.49
N THR A 188 3.32 25.30 30.18
CA THR A 188 4.32 25.67 31.21
C THR A 188 4.42 27.18 31.40
N VAL A 189 4.52 27.93 30.30
CA VAL A 189 4.84 29.37 30.35
C VAL A 189 3.61 30.20 30.70
N VAL A 190 2.48 29.93 30.04
CA VAL A 190 1.24 30.69 30.26
C VAL A 190 0.76 30.64 31.73
N PRO A 191 0.74 29.48 32.42
CA PRO A 191 0.34 29.44 33.83
C PRO A 191 1.32 30.15 34.77
N GLN A 192 2.62 30.20 34.45
CA GLN A 192 3.60 30.94 35.25
C GLN A 192 3.35 32.45 35.18
N VAL A 193 3.02 32.96 33.99
CA VAL A 193 2.64 34.36 33.80
C VAL A 193 1.36 34.67 34.58
N GLU A 194 0.36 33.79 34.54
CA GLU A 194 -0.87 33.96 35.34
C GLU A 194 -0.56 34.07 36.84
N LYS A 195 0.28 33.18 37.39
CA LYS A 195 0.68 33.23 38.81
C LYS A 195 1.40 34.53 39.17
N LEU A 196 2.30 35.01 38.32
CA LEU A 196 3.02 36.27 38.54
C LEU A 196 2.06 37.46 38.68
N TYR A 197 1.03 37.55 37.82
CA TYR A 197 0.04 38.62 37.91
C TYR A 197 -0.82 38.52 39.18
N GLN A 198 -1.15 37.29 39.62
CA GLN A 198 -1.84 37.06 40.89
C GLN A 198 -0.98 37.53 42.08
N ASP A 199 0.31 37.21 42.09
CA ASP A 199 1.26 37.62 43.13
C ASP A 199 1.40 39.15 43.20
N LEU A 200 1.37 39.83 42.05
CA LEU A 200 1.42 41.30 41.95
C LEU A 200 0.08 42.00 42.28
N HIS A 201 -0.97 41.22 42.57
CA HIS A 201 -2.32 41.72 42.89
C HIS A 201 -2.89 42.63 41.78
N GLN A 202 -2.48 42.41 40.53
CA GLN A 202 -2.98 43.13 39.36
C GLN A 202 -3.90 42.24 38.52
N THR A 203 -4.95 42.84 37.96
CA THR A 203 -5.84 42.16 37.04
C THR A 203 -5.16 41.93 35.70
N LEU A 204 -5.32 40.72 35.14
CA LEU A 204 -4.78 40.38 33.82
C LEU A 204 -5.36 41.30 32.73
N PRO A 205 -4.53 41.85 31.83
CA PRO A 205 -5.00 42.55 30.64
C PRO A 205 -5.85 41.64 29.75
N PHE A 206 -6.79 42.23 28.99
CA PHE A 206 -7.75 41.49 28.17
C PHE A 206 -7.11 40.44 27.22
N ILE A 207 -5.99 40.80 26.59
CA ILE A 207 -5.25 39.90 25.68
C ILE A 207 -4.71 38.67 26.44
N THR A 208 -4.16 38.87 27.64
CA THR A 208 -3.64 37.79 28.47
C THR A 208 -4.77 36.89 28.97
N VAL A 209 -5.95 37.44 29.27
CA VAL A 209 -7.14 36.64 29.64
C VAL A 209 -7.54 35.70 28.51
N ILE A 210 -7.50 36.14 27.24
CA ILE A 210 -7.78 35.28 26.08
C ILE A 210 -6.74 34.16 25.97
N ILE A 211 -5.45 34.47 26.14
CA ILE A 211 -4.37 33.48 26.04
C ILE A 211 -4.48 32.43 27.16
N VAL A 212 -4.70 32.88 28.40
CA VAL A 212 -4.83 32.01 29.57
C VAL A 212 -6.11 31.17 29.49
N SER A 213 -7.23 31.74 29.05
CA SER A 213 -8.47 30.97 28.84
C SER A 213 -8.33 29.95 27.71
N THR A 214 -7.66 30.29 26.61
CA THR A 214 -7.33 29.34 25.53
C THR A 214 -6.41 28.23 26.04
N SER A 215 -5.39 28.56 26.83
CA SER A 215 -4.52 27.56 27.46
C SER A 215 -5.31 26.61 28.37
N ARG A 216 -6.15 27.14 29.27
CA ARG A 216 -7.02 26.32 30.13
C ARG A 216 -7.97 25.44 29.33
N PHE A 217 -8.53 25.94 28.24
CA PHE A 217 -9.36 25.15 27.34
C PHE A 217 -8.57 24.00 26.72
N VAL A 218 -7.37 24.27 26.18
CA VAL A 218 -6.50 23.23 25.62
C VAL A 218 -6.10 22.21 26.68
N ILE A 219 -5.74 22.64 27.89
CA ILE A 219 -5.33 21.75 29.00
C ILE A 219 -6.48 20.88 29.51
N ASN A 220 -7.68 21.43 29.69
CA ASN A 220 -8.80 20.68 30.25
C ASN A 220 -9.51 19.81 29.20
N PHE A 221 -9.53 20.24 27.94
CA PHE A 221 -10.24 19.56 26.85
C PHE A 221 -9.30 18.91 25.83
N TRP A 222 -8.03 18.67 26.16
CA TRP A 222 -7.07 18.02 25.25
C TRP A 222 -7.56 16.65 24.77
N TRP A 223 -8.17 15.86 25.66
CA TRP A 223 -8.74 14.55 25.35
C TRP A 223 -9.94 14.66 24.41
N LEU A 224 -10.79 15.67 24.60
CA LEU A 224 -11.94 15.95 23.73
C LEU A 224 -11.48 16.44 22.35
N MET A 225 -10.43 17.27 22.28
CA MET A 225 -9.76 17.68 21.05
C MET A 225 -9.14 16.49 20.31
N LEU A 226 -8.52 15.55 21.03
CA LEU A 226 -7.98 14.31 20.47
C LEU A 226 -9.08 13.41 19.92
N ILE A 227 -10.17 13.22 20.66
CA ILE A 227 -11.32 12.43 20.22
C ILE A 227 -11.99 13.08 19.00
N ALA A 228 -12.21 14.40 19.03
CA ALA A 228 -12.78 15.14 17.91
C ALA A 228 -11.86 15.09 16.68
N SER A 229 -10.54 15.18 16.86
CA SER A 229 -9.57 15.03 15.78
C SER A 229 -9.54 13.61 15.24
N ALA A 230 -9.55 12.59 16.11
CA ALA A 230 -9.59 11.18 15.70
C ALA A 230 -10.88 10.85 14.94
N LEU A 231 -12.03 11.34 15.42
CA LEU A 231 -13.31 11.19 14.75
C LEU A 231 -13.34 11.96 13.43
N GLY A 232 -12.81 13.19 13.39
CA GLY A 232 -12.69 13.98 12.17
C GLY A 232 -11.79 13.31 11.14
N ILE A 233 -10.65 12.77 11.55
CA ILE A 233 -9.75 11.98 10.68
C ILE A 233 -10.46 10.71 10.22
N TYR A 234 -11.19 10.00 11.09
CA TYR A 234 -11.95 8.81 10.72
C TYR A 234 -13.01 9.12 9.66
N LEU A 235 -13.83 10.15 9.88
CA LEU A 235 -14.85 10.60 8.94
C LEU A 235 -14.23 11.12 7.64
N LEU A 236 -13.10 11.82 7.71
CA LEU A 236 -12.36 12.26 6.53
C LEU A 236 -11.86 11.05 5.76
N VAL A 237 -11.18 10.09 6.40
CA VAL A 237 -10.69 8.87 5.73
C VAL A 237 -11.86 8.09 5.13
N GLN A 238 -13.00 8.01 5.82
CA GLN A 238 -14.20 7.38 5.31
C GLN A 238 -14.75 8.13 4.08
N TYR A 239 -14.84 9.46 4.14
CA TYR A 239 -15.24 10.31 3.02
C TYR A 239 -14.29 10.16 1.83
N LEU A 240 -12.98 10.15 2.07
CA LEU A 240 -11.95 9.98 1.04
C LEU A 240 -11.96 8.59 0.38
N ARG A 241 -12.60 7.59 1.01
CA ARG A 241 -12.87 6.29 0.39
C ARG A 241 -14.12 6.27 -0.48
N THR A 242 -15.01 7.27 -0.37
CA THR A 242 -16.17 7.41 -1.26
C THR A 242 -15.75 7.94 -2.64
N GLU A 243 -16.53 7.63 -3.68
CA GLU A 243 -16.24 8.11 -5.04
C GLU A 243 -16.17 9.64 -5.13
N SER A 244 -17.08 10.34 -4.46
CA SER A 244 -17.12 11.81 -4.42
C SER A 244 -15.89 12.39 -3.71
N GLY A 245 -15.43 11.76 -2.63
CA GLY A 245 -14.23 12.17 -1.91
C GLY A 245 -12.96 12.00 -2.74
N MET A 246 -12.81 10.86 -3.42
CA MET A 246 -11.69 10.63 -4.34
C MET A 246 -11.68 11.67 -5.49
N ARG A 247 -12.84 11.95 -6.09
CA ARG A 247 -12.97 12.98 -7.14
C ARG A 247 -12.55 14.36 -6.62
N THR A 248 -12.98 14.73 -5.41
CA THR A 248 -12.62 16.01 -4.79
C THR A 248 -11.12 16.14 -4.56
N LEU A 249 -10.46 15.08 -4.08
CA LEU A 249 -9.00 15.06 -3.94
C LEU A 249 -8.29 15.20 -5.29
N ASP A 250 -8.80 14.56 -6.32
CA ASP A 250 -8.21 14.61 -7.65
C ASP A 250 -8.35 16.01 -8.28
N VAL A 251 -9.48 16.70 -8.06
CA VAL A 251 -9.62 18.13 -8.39
C VAL A 251 -8.60 18.94 -7.60
N LEU A 252 -8.50 18.71 -6.29
CA LEU A 252 -7.61 19.46 -5.41
C LEU A 252 -6.13 19.33 -5.82
N LYS A 253 -5.68 18.12 -6.19
CA LYS A 253 -4.33 17.89 -6.73
C LYS A 253 -4.07 18.73 -7.98
N LEU A 254 -5.07 18.88 -8.86
CA LEU A 254 -4.96 19.63 -10.10
C LEU A 254 -5.13 21.15 -9.91
N SER A 255 -5.82 21.60 -8.86
CA SER A 255 -6.12 23.02 -8.61
C SER A 255 -5.19 23.68 -7.61
N MET A 256 -4.46 22.92 -6.78
CA MET A 256 -3.55 23.47 -5.77
C MET A 256 -2.50 24.41 -6.40
N PRO A 257 -2.48 25.72 -6.07
CA PRO A 257 -1.65 26.71 -6.79
C PRO A 257 -0.15 26.36 -6.83
N ILE A 258 0.37 25.80 -5.74
CA ILE A 258 1.80 25.45 -5.60
C ILE A 258 2.16 24.21 -6.43
N PHE A 259 1.21 23.29 -6.64
CA PHE A 259 1.45 21.98 -7.27
C PHE A 259 0.70 21.75 -8.59
N LYS A 260 -0.15 22.68 -9.04
CA LYS A 260 -1.00 22.57 -10.24
C LYS A 260 -0.20 22.21 -11.49
N GLY A 261 0.94 22.89 -11.70
CA GLY A 261 1.82 22.62 -12.83
C GLY A 261 2.55 21.28 -12.72
N LEU A 262 2.87 20.85 -11.50
CA LEU A 262 3.60 19.62 -11.22
C LEU A 262 2.74 18.39 -11.54
N PHE A 263 1.52 18.32 -11.00
CA PHE A 263 0.63 17.17 -11.20
C PHE A 263 0.23 17.01 -12.67
N ARG A 264 -0.07 18.11 -13.38
CA ARG A 264 -0.39 18.04 -14.81
C ARG A 264 0.78 17.47 -15.62
N ARG A 265 2.01 17.97 -15.40
CA ARG A 265 3.22 17.45 -16.07
C ARG A 265 3.48 15.99 -15.71
N LEU A 266 3.23 15.60 -14.46
CA LEU A 266 3.38 14.22 -13.99
C LEU A 266 2.43 13.28 -14.71
N TYR A 267 1.14 13.62 -14.80
CA TYR A 267 0.14 12.79 -15.45
C TYR A 267 0.36 12.71 -16.96
N MET A 268 0.71 13.83 -17.63
CA MET A 268 1.08 13.83 -19.05
C MET A 268 2.32 12.94 -19.30
N ALA A 269 3.36 13.06 -18.46
CA ALA A 269 4.56 12.24 -18.60
C ALA A 269 4.26 10.75 -18.41
N ARG A 270 3.36 10.40 -17.47
CA ARG A 270 2.90 9.02 -17.29
C ARG A 270 2.12 8.53 -18.51
N PHE A 271 1.15 9.30 -18.98
CA PHE A 271 0.37 8.97 -20.17
C PHE A 271 1.28 8.70 -21.38
N CYS A 272 2.20 9.63 -21.69
CA CYS A 272 3.12 9.47 -22.82
C CYS A 272 4.02 8.24 -22.68
N ARG A 273 4.56 7.97 -21.48
CA ARG A 273 5.43 6.82 -21.24
C ARG A 273 4.69 5.49 -21.31
N THR A 274 3.51 5.42 -20.69
CA THR A 274 2.63 4.24 -20.78
C THR A 274 2.24 4.00 -22.23
N GLY A 275 1.88 5.06 -22.97
CA GLY A 275 1.56 4.99 -24.39
C GLY A 275 2.72 4.50 -25.24
N GLU A 276 3.90 5.10 -25.09
CA GLU A 276 5.14 4.65 -25.75
C GLU A 276 5.39 3.16 -25.49
N THR A 277 5.31 2.74 -24.24
CA THR A 277 5.60 1.37 -23.82
C THR A 277 4.64 0.37 -24.44
N LEU A 278 3.33 0.67 -24.42
CA LEU A 278 2.28 -0.21 -24.94
C LEU A 278 2.28 -0.25 -26.47
N LEU A 279 2.40 0.90 -27.14
CA LEU A 279 2.45 0.96 -28.60
C LEU A 279 3.69 0.23 -29.15
N ASN A 280 4.86 0.39 -28.52
CA ASN A 280 6.07 -0.36 -28.87
C ASN A 280 5.97 -1.86 -28.53
N SER A 281 4.96 -2.27 -27.76
CA SER A 281 4.64 -3.68 -27.48
C SER A 281 3.55 -4.22 -28.40
N GLY A 282 3.13 -3.46 -29.43
CA GLY A 282 2.12 -3.88 -30.39
C GLY A 282 0.68 -3.81 -29.87
N VAL A 283 0.44 -3.19 -28.72
CA VAL A 283 -0.91 -2.95 -28.20
C VAL A 283 -1.61 -1.90 -29.06
N SER A 284 -2.90 -2.14 -29.37
CA SER A 284 -3.67 -1.21 -30.21
C SER A 284 -3.78 0.17 -29.57
N MET A 285 -3.95 1.23 -30.38
CA MET A 285 -4.07 2.60 -29.84
C MET A 285 -5.26 2.74 -28.88
N LEU A 286 -6.38 2.07 -29.16
CA LEU A 286 -7.57 2.13 -28.32
C LEU A 286 -7.36 1.42 -26.98
N ASP A 287 -6.73 0.23 -26.99
CA ASP A 287 -6.39 -0.50 -25.77
C ASP A 287 -5.34 0.27 -24.96
N MET A 288 -4.36 0.86 -25.64
CA MET A 288 -3.37 1.73 -25.00
C MET A 288 -4.04 2.87 -24.26
N MET A 289 -5.02 3.55 -24.87
CA MET A 289 -5.74 4.65 -24.21
C MET A 289 -6.53 4.16 -23.00
N ALA A 290 -7.21 3.00 -23.10
CA ALA A 290 -7.95 2.42 -21.98
C ALA A 290 -7.03 2.03 -20.81
N ILE A 291 -5.88 1.40 -21.10
CA ILE A 291 -4.90 1.04 -20.08
C ILE A 291 -4.22 2.29 -19.49
N ALA A 292 -3.89 3.28 -20.33
CA ALA A 292 -3.27 4.52 -19.90
C ALA A 292 -4.20 5.35 -19.00
N SER A 293 -5.50 5.41 -19.31
CA SER A 293 -6.54 6.04 -18.48
C SER A 293 -6.49 5.52 -17.05
N GLU A 294 -6.43 4.20 -16.88
CA GLU A 294 -6.40 3.57 -15.56
C GLU A 294 -5.04 3.62 -14.87
N ALA A 295 -3.94 3.61 -15.63
CA ALA A 295 -2.60 3.82 -15.10
C ALA A 295 -2.41 5.25 -14.56
N VAL A 296 -3.17 6.21 -15.07
CA VAL A 296 -3.19 7.57 -14.55
C VAL A 296 -3.95 7.58 -13.22
N ASN A 297 -3.21 7.76 -12.13
CA ASN A 297 -3.73 7.76 -10.76
C ASN A 297 -4.44 9.09 -10.42
N ASN A 298 -5.45 9.43 -11.22
CA ASN A 298 -6.34 10.58 -11.10
C ASN A 298 -7.61 10.35 -11.94
N LYS A 299 -8.78 10.26 -11.28
CA LYS A 299 -10.06 9.94 -11.94
C LYS A 299 -10.46 10.96 -13.00
N ILE A 300 -10.10 12.24 -12.83
CA ILE A 300 -10.47 13.30 -13.78
C ILE A 300 -9.66 13.16 -15.07
N ILE A 301 -8.35 12.94 -14.93
CA ILE A 301 -7.51 12.73 -16.11
C ILE A 301 -7.87 11.42 -16.82
N ALA A 302 -8.21 10.37 -16.07
CA ALA A 302 -8.73 9.12 -16.61
C ALA A 302 -10.01 9.35 -17.44
N GLU A 303 -11.02 10.04 -16.87
CA GLU A 303 -12.27 10.40 -17.56
C GLU A 303 -12.01 11.22 -18.85
N GLU A 304 -11.02 12.11 -18.86
CA GLU A 304 -10.65 12.87 -20.06
C GLU A 304 -9.93 12.00 -21.11
N ILE A 305 -9.10 11.04 -20.70
CA ILE A 305 -8.48 10.07 -21.62
C ILE A 305 -9.55 9.15 -22.21
N ASP A 306 -10.51 8.69 -21.42
CA ASP A 306 -11.62 7.84 -21.90
C ASP A 306 -12.48 8.61 -22.91
N ARG A 307 -12.80 9.88 -22.62
CA ARG A 307 -13.51 10.76 -23.55
C ARG A 307 -12.75 10.96 -24.86
N ALA A 308 -11.43 11.14 -24.78
CA ALA A 308 -10.59 11.22 -25.97
C ALA A 308 -10.58 9.90 -26.74
N SER A 309 -10.57 8.75 -26.04
CA SER A 309 -10.62 7.42 -26.64
C SER A 309 -11.91 7.24 -27.44
N ASP A 310 -13.06 7.63 -26.89
CA ASP A 310 -14.35 7.54 -27.59
C ASP A 310 -14.42 8.44 -28.84
N LYS A 311 -13.79 9.63 -28.80
CA LYS A 311 -13.65 10.48 -29.99
C LYS A 311 -12.80 9.81 -31.08
N VAL A 312 -11.69 9.17 -30.69
CA VAL A 312 -10.80 8.45 -31.61
C VAL A 312 -11.48 7.20 -32.19
N LYS A 313 -12.28 6.47 -31.40
CA LYS A 313 -13.14 5.39 -31.91
C LYS A 313 -14.10 5.88 -33.00
N GLY A 314 -14.59 7.11 -32.86
CA GLY A 314 -15.42 7.80 -33.84
C GLY A 314 -14.65 8.35 -35.06
N GLY A 315 -13.35 8.10 -35.17
CA GLY A 315 -12.51 8.53 -36.30
C GLY A 315 -11.91 9.93 -36.20
N LYS A 316 -12.01 10.60 -35.04
CA LYS A 316 -11.32 11.89 -34.82
C LYS A 316 -9.83 11.69 -34.57
N ASP A 317 -9.03 12.66 -35.00
CA ASP A 317 -7.59 12.67 -34.73
C ASP A 317 -7.30 12.69 -33.22
N LEU A 318 -6.25 11.96 -32.82
CA LEU A 318 -5.83 11.89 -31.41
C LEU A 318 -5.40 13.26 -30.87
N SER A 319 -4.69 14.05 -31.68
CA SER A 319 -4.23 15.39 -31.30
C SER A 319 -5.40 16.33 -30.99
N ALA A 320 -6.45 16.30 -31.82
CA ALA A 320 -7.67 17.06 -31.63
C ALA A 320 -8.55 16.51 -30.49
N SER A 321 -8.46 15.21 -30.20
CA SER A 321 -9.22 14.57 -29.14
C SER A 321 -8.65 14.84 -27.75
N LEU A 322 -7.33 15.07 -27.66
CA LEU A 322 -6.59 15.39 -26.43
C LEU A 322 -6.49 16.89 -26.14
N SER A 323 -6.79 17.77 -27.10
CA SER A 323 -6.82 19.21 -26.86
C SER A 323 -8.01 19.56 -25.97
N VAL A 324 -7.70 20.25 -24.87
CA VAL A 324 -8.69 20.79 -23.92
C VAL A 324 -9.43 21.94 -24.62
N GLU A 325 -10.76 21.89 -24.67
CA GLU A 325 -11.60 23.07 -24.87
C GLU A 325 -11.60 23.96 -23.61
#